data_AF-A0A8C1ABA4-F1
#
_entry.id   AF-A0A8C1ABA4-F1
#
_cell.length_a   1.000
_cell.length_b   1.000
_cell.length_c   1.000
_cell.angle_alpha   90.00
_cell.angle_beta   90.00
_cell.angle_gamma   90.00
#
_symmetry.space_group_name_H-M   'P 1'
#
loop_
_entity.id
_entity.type
_entity.pdbx_description
1 polymer ?
#
loop_
_entity_poly.entity_id
_entity_poly.type
_entity_poly.pdbx_seq_one_letter_code
_entity_poly.pdbx_strand_id
1 'polypeptide(L)'
;MAWALKLPLADEVIESGLVQDFDASLSGIGQELGAGAYSMSDVLALPIFKQEESNLPPESDNKILPFQYVLCAATSPAVKLHDETLTYLNQGQSYEIRMLDNRKMGELPEINGKMVKSIIRVVFHDRRLQYTEHQQLEGWRWNRPGDRILDLDIPMSVGVVDPRANPTQLNTVEFLWDPSKRTSVFIQVHCISTEFTMRKHGGEKGVPFRIQIDTFKENEAGEYTEHLHSASCQVKVFKPKGADRKQKTDREKMEKRAPQEKEKYQPSYETTILTECSPWPEITYVNNSPSPGFNSSHNSFPVIEGVVRPRLTIYVCQESQQTREQHQKHENGDGSSNAFFVYHAIYLEELTAVELTEKLAQLFSISPRQISQIFKQGPTGIHVLVSDEIKYFNPFACMSFDQERMVNVLLNY
;
A
#
# COMPACT_ATOMS: atom_id res chain seq x y z
N MET A 1 11.55 -33.27 -19.71
CA MET A 1 12.93 -32.85 -19.41
C MET A 1 13.08 -32.81 -17.90
N ALA A 2 14.05 -33.55 -17.38
CA ALA A 2 14.16 -33.95 -15.98
C ALA A 2 14.50 -32.79 -15.04
N TRP A 3 13.97 -32.88 -13.82
CA TRP A 3 14.33 -32.02 -12.68
C TRP A 3 15.59 -32.54 -11.99
N ALA A 4 16.44 -31.63 -11.52
CA ALA A 4 17.64 -31.91 -10.73
C ALA A 4 17.37 -31.87 -9.23
N LEU A 5 18.08 -32.71 -8.45
CA LEU A 5 18.36 -32.51 -7.02
C LEU A 5 19.35 -33.59 -6.52
N LYS A 6 20.50 -33.20 -5.92
CA LYS A 6 20.70 -33.17 -4.45
C LYS A 6 22.20 -33.24 -4.01
N LEU A 7 22.58 -32.22 -3.23
CA LEU A 7 23.56 -32.11 -2.11
C LEU A 7 25.06 -32.44 -2.27
N PRO A 8 25.89 -31.73 -1.47
CA PRO A 8 26.86 -32.40 -0.61
C PRO A 8 26.62 -32.16 0.89
N LEU A 9 27.12 -33.14 1.64
CA LEU A 9 27.00 -33.40 3.07
C LEU A 9 27.87 -32.46 3.93
N ALA A 10 27.47 -32.34 5.20
CA ALA A 10 28.27 -31.86 6.31
C ALA A 10 29.20 -32.96 6.84
N ASP A 11 30.44 -32.62 7.22
CA ASP A 11 30.99 -32.73 8.59
C ASP A 11 32.53 -32.52 8.63
N GLU A 12 33.03 -32.27 9.85
CA GLU A 12 34.40 -32.04 10.36
C GLU A 12 34.85 -30.57 10.43
N VAL A 13 34.82 -29.90 11.59
CA VAL A 13 35.61 -30.07 12.85
C VAL A 13 37.12 -29.87 12.62
N ILE A 14 37.64 -28.66 12.93
CA ILE A 14 38.93 -28.46 13.59
C ILE A 14 38.87 -27.22 14.50
N GLU A 15 39.08 -27.49 15.77
CA GLU A 15 39.34 -26.63 16.92
C GLU A 15 40.81 -26.13 16.88
N SER A 16 41.10 -24.87 17.25
CA SER A 16 42.26 -24.44 18.07
C SER A 16 42.64 -22.96 17.85
N GLY A 17 42.88 -22.25 18.97
CA GLY A 17 43.48 -20.91 19.03
C GLY A 17 42.77 -19.96 20.00
N LEU A 18 42.76 -20.25 21.31
CA LEU A 18 43.58 -19.56 22.34
C LEU A 18 43.38 -18.03 22.31
N VAL A 19 42.45 -17.48 23.12
CA VAL A 19 42.69 -16.99 24.49
C VAL A 19 44.00 -16.21 24.62
N GLN A 20 43.93 -14.90 24.39
CA GLN A 20 44.69 -13.85 25.07
C GLN A 20 44.11 -12.49 24.66
N ASP A 21 44.30 -11.49 25.52
CA ASP A 21 43.95 -10.07 25.37
C ASP A 21 42.60 -9.59 25.93
N PHE A 22 42.26 -10.09 27.13
CA PHE A 22 41.33 -9.39 28.03
C PHE A 22 41.97 -9.20 29.42
N ASP A 23 43.14 -8.54 29.48
CA ASP A 23 43.61 -7.96 30.75
C ASP A 23 44.80 -6.99 30.56
N ALA A 24 44.54 -5.75 30.14
CA ALA A 24 45.47 -4.64 30.31
C ALA A 24 44.77 -3.31 30.00
N SER A 25 44.22 -2.63 31.02
CA SER A 25 44.43 -1.19 31.26
C SER A 25 43.51 -0.63 32.37
N LEU A 26 43.40 -1.33 33.51
CA LEU A 26 42.85 -0.77 34.74
C LEU A 26 43.84 -1.00 35.89
N SER A 27 45.00 -0.36 35.80
CA SER A 27 45.87 -0.13 36.96
C SER A 27 46.26 1.33 37.00
N GLY A 28 45.42 2.12 37.66
CA GLY A 28 45.65 3.55 37.78
C GLY A 28 44.44 4.21 38.40
N ILE A 29 44.32 4.06 39.72
CA ILE A 29 43.80 5.05 40.68
C ILE A 29 43.35 4.29 41.92
N GLY A 30 44.24 4.24 42.90
CA GLY A 30 43.93 3.91 44.28
C GLY A 30 44.79 4.78 45.16
N GLN A 31 44.24 5.89 45.66
CA GLN A 31 44.42 6.30 47.05
C GLN A 31 43.51 7.50 47.42
N GLU A 32 42.76 7.24 48.49
CA GLU A 32 42.25 8.17 49.51
C GLU A 32 41.15 9.18 49.13
N LEU A 33 39.96 8.99 49.71
CA LEU A 33 39.45 9.82 50.82
C LEU A 33 38.07 9.31 51.29
N GLY A 34 37.94 9.10 52.61
CA GLY A 34 36.75 9.49 53.40
C GLY A 34 35.46 8.67 53.28
N ALA A 35 35.07 8.05 54.39
CA ALA A 35 33.75 7.47 54.60
C ALA A 35 32.61 8.52 54.46
N GLY A 36 31.58 8.17 53.70
CA GLY A 36 30.30 8.87 53.63
C GLY A 36 29.26 7.96 52.98
N ALA A 37 28.13 7.74 53.64
CA ALA A 37 27.06 6.86 53.17
C ALA A 37 26.56 7.27 51.78
N TYR A 38 26.58 6.33 50.83
CA TYR A 38 26.08 6.51 49.48
C TYR A 38 24.54 6.54 49.49
N SER A 39 23.97 7.75 49.34
CA SER A 39 22.56 7.97 49.03
C SER A 39 22.35 7.81 47.52
N MET A 40 21.45 6.92 47.10
CA MET A 40 21.12 6.68 45.68
C MET A 40 20.32 7.84 45.01
N SER A 41 20.32 9.04 45.59
CA SER A 41 19.61 10.21 45.05
C SER A 41 20.35 10.92 43.92
N ASP A 42 21.67 10.73 43.79
CA ASP A 42 22.51 11.64 42.97
C ASP A 42 22.89 11.07 41.59
N VAL A 43 22.49 9.84 41.27
CA VAL A 43 22.66 9.23 39.93
C VAL A 43 21.52 9.60 38.97
N LEU A 44 20.43 10.21 39.48
CA LEU A 44 19.33 10.74 38.66
C LEU A 44 19.55 12.19 38.20
N ALA A 45 20.68 12.81 38.53
CA ALA A 45 20.98 14.21 38.23
C ALA A 45 21.94 14.40 37.03
N LEU A 46 21.85 13.56 36.00
CA LEU A 46 22.50 13.85 34.72
C LEU A 46 21.70 14.91 33.93
N PRO A 47 22.37 15.97 33.40
CA PRO A 47 21.72 17.13 32.79
C PRO A 47 21.25 16.83 31.35
N ILE A 48 20.26 15.96 31.20
CA ILE A 48 19.47 15.81 29.96
C ILE A 48 18.21 16.70 29.99
N PHE A 49 17.88 17.28 31.15
CA PHE A 49 16.76 18.22 31.33
C PHE A 49 17.23 19.66 31.58
N LYS A 50 18.29 20.13 30.89
CA LYS A 50 18.51 21.57 30.76
C LYS A 50 17.90 22.04 29.45
N GLN A 51 16.63 22.42 29.57
CA GLN A 51 15.89 23.21 28.60
C GLN A 51 16.62 24.54 28.43
N GLU A 52 17.31 24.71 27.31
CA GLU A 52 17.87 25.99 26.91
C GLU A 52 16.70 26.90 26.54
N GLU A 53 16.51 27.96 27.34
CA GLU A 53 15.54 29.03 27.11
C GLU A 53 15.84 29.70 25.76
N SER A 54 15.17 29.22 24.72
CA SER A 54 14.99 29.96 23.47
C SER A 54 13.66 30.71 23.58
N ASN A 55 13.73 32.03 23.39
CA ASN A 55 12.57 32.92 23.32
C ASN A 55 11.62 32.51 22.18
N LEU A 56 10.75 31.55 22.45
CA LEU A 56 9.65 31.14 21.59
C LEU A 56 8.34 31.74 22.11
N PRO A 57 7.39 32.09 21.22
CA PRO A 57 6.12 32.70 21.62
C PRO A 57 5.33 31.78 22.55
N PRO A 58 4.45 32.35 23.41
CA PRO A 58 3.78 31.59 24.45
C PRO A 58 2.81 30.57 23.85
N GLU A 59 2.88 29.34 24.36
CA GLU A 59 1.88 28.28 24.33
C GLU A 59 0.90 28.29 23.14
N SER A 60 1.27 27.64 22.03
CA SER A 60 0.27 26.88 21.30
C SER A 60 -0.09 25.70 22.18
N ASP A 61 -1.34 25.59 22.63
CA ASP A 61 -1.91 24.39 23.28
C ASP A 61 -1.33 23.13 22.61
N ASN A 62 -0.35 22.49 23.24
CA ASN A 62 0.14 21.18 22.81
C ASN A 62 -0.99 20.21 23.15
N LYS A 63 -1.99 20.15 22.27
CA LYS A 63 -3.06 19.16 22.33
C LYS A 63 -2.40 17.79 22.20
N ILE A 64 -2.15 17.17 23.35
CA ILE A 64 -1.78 15.78 23.43
C ILE A 64 -2.93 15.01 22.80
N LEU A 65 -2.67 14.39 21.64
CA LEU A 65 -3.67 13.60 20.93
C LEU A 65 -4.01 12.35 21.76
N PRO A 66 -5.27 11.91 21.81
CA PRO A 66 -5.69 10.79 22.65
C PRO A 66 -4.97 9.48 22.27
N PHE A 67 -4.69 9.30 20.98
CA PHE A 67 -3.90 8.19 20.47
C PHE A 67 -2.67 8.72 19.75
N GLN A 68 -1.54 8.04 19.94
CA GLN A 68 -0.31 8.32 19.21
C GLN A 68 0.29 7.03 18.70
N TYR A 69 0.75 7.03 17.45
CA TYR A 69 1.43 5.88 16.86
C TYR A 69 2.83 6.28 16.44
N VAL A 70 3.81 5.45 16.80
CA VAL A 70 5.23 5.72 16.55
C VAL A 70 5.82 4.57 15.78
N LEU A 71 6.14 4.80 14.51
CA LEU A 71 6.94 3.90 13.69
C LEU A 71 8.40 4.01 14.11
N CYS A 72 8.98 2.93 14.61
CA CYS A 72 10.37 2.83 15.06
C CYS A 72 11.33 2.73 13.87
N ALA A 73 11.29 3.72 12.98
CA ALA A 73 12.20 3.90 11.86
C ALA A 73 12.50 5.39 11.66
N ALA A 74 13.74 5.68 11.25
CA ALA A 74 14.24 7.04 11.18
C ALA A 74 13.63 7.84 10.03
N THR A 75 13.33 9.12 10.29
CA THR A 75 12.87 10.04 9.25
C THR A 75 14.01 10.41 8.31
N SER A 76 13.69 10.66 7.05
CA SER A 76 14.65 11.07 6.04
C SER A 76 15.18 12.49 6.34
N PRO A 77 16.51 12.71 6.31
CA PRO A 77 17.09 14.05 6.43
C PRO A 77 16.90 14.92 5.18
N ALA A 78 16.36 14.36 4.09
CA ALA A 78 16.24 15.03 2.79
C ALA A 78 14.84 15.60 2.52
N VAL A 79 14.02 15.78 3.56
CA VAL A 79 12.66 16.34 3.50
C VAL A 79 12.71 17.84 3.79
N LYS A 80 11.99 18.67 3.02
CA LYS A 80 11.95 20.12 3.23
C LYS A 80 11.06 20.50 4.41
N LEU A 81 11.30 21.65 5.05
CA LEU A 81 10.57 22.12 6.24
C LEU A 81 9.03 22.08 6.15
N HIS A 82 8.48 22.34 4.97
CA HIS A 82 7.02 22.41 4.76
C HIS A 82 6.42 21.15 4.12
N ASP A 83 7.25 20.14 3.85
CA ASP A 83 6.79 18.86 3.32
C ASP A 83 6.43 17.92 4.49
N GLU A 84 5.62 16.90 4.23
CA GLU A 84 5.36 15.86 5.24
C GLU A 84 6.62 15.00 5.46
N THR A 85 6.82 14.51 6.68
CA THR A 85 7.94 13.61 6.99
C THR A 85 7.87 12.35 6.13
N LEU A 86 9.05 11.83 5.74
CA LEU A 86 9.17 10.66 4.89
C LEU A 86 10.13 9.65 5.52
N THR A 87 9.72 8.38 5.55
CA THR A 87 10.49 7.29 6.17
C THR A 87 10.89 6.26 5.11
N TYR A 88 12.10 5.74 5.21
CA TYR A 88 12.58 4.71 4.28
C TYR A 88 12.46 3.33 4.92
N LEU A 89 11.77 2.43 4.23
CA LEU A 89 11.57 1.05 4.67
C LEU A 89 12.17 0.07 3.66
N ASN A 90 12.62 -1.08 4.14
CA ASN A 90 13.08 -2.20 3.33
C ASN A 90 11.95 -3.21 3.13
N GLN A 91 11.84 -3.70 1.91
CA GLN A 91 10.87 -4.74 1.52
C GLN A 91 11.00 -5.97 2.42
N GLY A 92 9.89 -6.39 3.03
CA GLY A 92 9.80 -7.59 3.85
C GLY A 92 10.54 -7.54 5.19
N GLN A 93 11.13 -6.41 5.56
CA GLN A 93 11.70 -6.22 6.90
C GLN A 93 10.59 -5.85 7.89
N SER A 94 10.65 -6.43 9.09
CA SER A 94 9.73 -6.11 10.19
C SER A 94 10.08 -4.76 10.81
N TYR A 95 9.10 -3.86 10.88
CA TYR A 95 9.20 -2.56 11.54
C TYR A 95 8.17 -2.46 12.66
N GLU A 96 8.63 -2.07 13.86
CA GLU A 96 7.75 -1.85 15.02
C GLU A 96 6.96 -0.55 14.84
N ILE A 97 5.66 -0.62 15.12
CA ILE A 97 4.81 0.53 15.40
C ILE A 97 4.32 0.40 16.84
N ARG A 98 4.68 1.36 17.67
CA ARG A 98 4.20 1.47 19.05
C ARG A 98 2.83 2.12 19.05
N MET A 99 1.87 1.45 19.69
CA MET A 99 0.49 1.93 19.86
C MET A 99 0.40 2.58 21.25
N LEU A 100 0.25 3.90 21.31
CA LEU A 100 0.26 4.66 22.55
C LEU A 100 -1.10 5.28 22.81
N ASP A 101 -1.54 5.15 24.05
CA ASP A 101 -2.69 5.85 24.62
C ASP A 101 -2.19 7.03 25.45
N ASN A 102 -2.45 8.24 24.96
CA ASN A 102 -2.05 9.49 25.59
C ASN A 102 -3.28 10.26 26.11
N ARG A 103 -4.45 9.60 26.23
CA ARG A 103 -5.67 10.20 26.76
C ARG A 103 -5.47 10.82 28.14
N LYS A 104 -6.06 11.98 28.36
CA LYS A 104 -6.11 12.58 29.71
C LYS A 104 -7.11 11.85 30.59
N MET A 105 -6.92 11.92 31.90
CA MET A 105 -7.85 11.32 32.87
C MET A 105 -9.26 11.90 32.67
N GLY A 106 -10.22 11.05 32.30
CA GLY A 106 -11.61 11.43 31.99
C GLY A 106 -11.93 11.56 30.50
N GLU A 107 -10.95 11.45 29.60
CA GLU A 107 -11.14 11.49 28.15
C GLU A 107 -11.49 10.09 27.60
N LEU A 108 -12.60 9.97 26.85
CA LEU A 108 -13.14 8.71 26.34
C LEU A 108 -13.27 7.62 27.42
N PRO A 109 -14.07 7.81 28.49
CA PRO A 109 -14.20 6.82 29.56
C PRO A 109 -14.76 5.48 29.07
N GLU A 110 -15.48 5.50 27.95
CA GLU A 110 -16.16 4.35 27.35
C GLU A 110 -15.23 3.21 26.93
N ILE A 111 -13.95 3.50 26.67
CA ILE A 111 -12.95 2.51 26.26
C ILE A 111 -12.04 2.07 27.40
N ASN A 112 -12.25 2.57 28.62
CA ASN A 112 -11.46 2.17 29.78
C ASN A 112 -11.69 0.70 30.12
N GLY A 113 -10.62 -0.10 30.09
CA GLY A 113 -10.69 -1.54 30.29
C GLY A 113 -11.36 -2.31 29.15
N LYS A 114 -11.58 -1.66 27.99
CA LYS A 114 -12.07 -2.30 26.77
C LYS A 114 -10.97 -2.39 25.73
N MET A 115 -11.10 -3.36 24.84
CA MET A 115 -10.26 -3.44 23.65
C MET A 115 -10.71 -2.39 22.64
N VAL A 116 -9.79 -1.99 21.76
CA VAL A 116 -10.08 -1.21 20.56
C VAL A 116 -9.59 -1.97 19.33
N LYS A 117 -10.19 -1.71 18.18
CA LYS A 117 -9.73 -2.28 16.90
C LYS A 117 -8.92 -1.24 16.16
N SER A 118 -7.73 -1.62 15.69
CA SER A 118 -6.98 -0.81 14.74
C SER A 118 -6.88 -1.51 13.40
N ILE A 119 -7.00 -0.74 12.32
CA ILE A 119 -6.81 -1.19 10.95
C ILE A 119 -5.61 -0.42 10.38
N ILE A 120 -4.59 -1.15 9.93
CA ILE A 120 -3.40 -0.59 9.27
C ILE A 120 -3.52 -0.83 7.78
N ARG A 121 -3.28 0.23 7.00
CA ARG A 121 -3.34 0.22 5.54
C ARG A 121 -2.06 0.80 4.92
N VAL A 122 -1.56 0.16 3.87
CA VAL A 122 -0.56 0.73 2.96
C VAL A 122 -1.29 1.24 1.72
N VAL A 123 -1.32 2.55 1.52
CA VAL A 123 -2.09 3.20 0.45
C VAL A 123 -1.20 4.12 -0.35
N PHE A 124 -1.60 4.48 -1.57
CA PHE A 124 -0.85 5.45 -2.36
C PHE A 124 -0.93 6.84 -1.73
N HIS A 125 0.19 7.57 -1.67
CA HIS A 125 0.16 9.00 -1.32
C HIS A 125 -0.26 9.86 -2.51
N ASP A 126 0.09 9.46 -3.73
CA ASP A 126 -0.25 10.17 -4.97
C ASP A 126 -1.75 10.01 -5.30
N ARG A 127 -2.46 11.14 -5.44
CA ARG A 127 -3.90 11.18 -5.68
C ARG A 127 -4.33 10.45 -6.96
N ARG A 128 -3.54 10.51 -8.03
CA ARG A 128 -3.86 9.81 -9.29
C ARG A 128 -3.78 8.30 -9.10
N LEU A 129 -2.81 7.83 -8.33
CA LEU A 129 -2.67 6.41 -8.02
C LEU A 129 -3.71 5.94 -7.00
N GLN A 130 -4.21 6.79 -6.11
CA GLN A 130 -5.37 6.47 -5.27
C GLN A 130 -6.63 6.17 -6.11
N TYR A 131 -6.92 6.97 -7.15
CA TYR A 131 -8.06 6.71 -8.04
C TYR A 131 -7.96 5.39 -8.82
N THR A 132 -6.73 4.94 -9.09
CA THR A 132 -6.46 3.68 -9.81
C THR A 132 -5.93 2.60 -8.89
N GLU A 133 -6.08 2.75 -7.57
CA GLU A 133 -5.42 1.92 -6.56
C GLU A 133 -5.75 0.44 -6.78
N HIS A 134 -7.04 0.13 -6.92
CA HIS A 134 -7.50 -1.23 -7.18
C HIS A 134 -6.75 -1.88 -8.37
N GLN A 135 -6.64 -1.18 -9.49
CA GLN A 135 -5.93 -1.67 -10.68
C GLN A 135 -4.42 -1.86 -10.40
N GLN A 136 -3.79 -0.94 -9.66
CA GLN A 136 -2.37 -1.04 -9.29
C GLN A 136 -2.12 -2.26 -8.38
N LEU A 137 -2.97 -2.47 -7.38
CA LEU A 137 -2.84 -3.58 -6.43
C LEU A 137 -3.12 -4.92 -7.13
N GLU A 138 -4.12 -4.99 -8.02
CA GLU A 138 -4.38 -6.18 -8.84
C GLU A 138 -3.22 -6.50 -9.78
N GLY A 139 -2.66 -5.49 -10.44
CA GLY A 139 -1.48 -5.64 -11.28
C GLY A 139 -0.27 -6.16 -10.49
N TRP A 140 -0.10 -5.70 -9.26
CA TRP A 140 0.93 -6.20 -8.35
C TRP A 140 0.68 -7.67 -7.96
N ARG A 141 -0.55 -8.01 -7.57
CA ARG A 141 -0.97 -9.38 -7.20
C ARG A 141 -0.74 -10.38 -8.33
N TRP A 142 -1.01 -9.98 -9.57
CA TRP A 142 -0.85 -10.87 -10.73
C TRP A 142 0.59 -11.35 -10.92
N ASN A 143 1.56 -10.48 -10.62
CA ASN A 143 2.98 -10.83 -10.71
C ASN A 143 3.50 -11.58 -9.47
N ARG A 144 2.67 -11.67 -8.42
CA ARG A 144 3.00 -12.24 -7.11
C ARG A 144 1.81 -13.03 -6.53
N PRO A 145 1.46 -14.17 -7.12
CA PRO A 145 0.33 -14.94 -6.65
C PRO A 145 0.60 -15.46 -5.23
N GLY A 146 -0.27 -15.10 -4.29
CA GLY A 146 -0.19 -15.53 -2.89
C GLY A 146 0.49 -14.54 -1.95
N ASP A 147 1.26 -13.58 -2.48
CA ASP A 147 1.88 -12.54 -1.65
C ASP A 147 0.85 -11.48 -1.26
N ARG A 148 1.01 -10.91 -0.07
CA ARG A 148 0.29 -9.74 0.41
C ARG A 148 1.20 -8.52 0.39
N ILE A 149 0.62 -7.34 0.32
CA ILE A 149 1.38 -6.08 0.35
C ILE A 149 1.78 -5.72 1.77
N LEU A 150 0.87 -5.97 2.72
CA LEU A 150 1.05 -5.68 4.13
C LEU A 150 0.69 -6.91 4.95
N ASP A 151 1.62 -7.31 5.82
CA ASP A 151 1.44 -8.38 6.80
C ASP A 151 1.90 -7.95 8.19
N LEU A 152 1.43 -8.70 9.19
CA LEU A 152 1.87 -8.59 10.59
C LEU A 152 2.87 -9.69 10.92
N ASP A 153 4.00 -9.30 11.49
CA ASP A 153 4.93 -10.23 12.13
C ASP A 153 4.44 -10.52 13.55
N ILE A 154 3.48 -11.44 13.64
CA ILE A 154 2.81 -11.82 14.90
C ILE A 154 3.80 -12.31 15.95
N PRO A 155 4.79 -13.17 15.65
CA PRO A 155 5.79 -13.61 16.64
C PRO A 155 6.59 -12.47 17.28
N MET A 156 6.85 -11.38 16.55
CA MET A 156 7.53 -10.21 17.10
C MET A 156 6.58 -9.21 17.80
N SER A 157 5.28 -9.27 17.51
CA SER A 157 4.28 -8.35 18.02
C SER A 157 3.89 -8.64 19.47
N VAL A 158 3.54 -7.59 20.22
CA VAL A 158 3.19 -7.64 21.64
C VAL A 158 1.86 -6.93 21.85
N GLY A 159 0.92 -7.56 22.56
CA GLY A 159 -0.39 -6.97 22.89
C GLY A 159 -1.42 -7.01 21.74
N VAL A 160 -1.07 -7.61 20.61
CA VAL A 160 -1.96 -7.83 19.46
C VAL A 160 -2.87 -9.03 19.72
N VAL A 161 -4.17 -8.85 19.56
CA VAL A 161 -5.21 -9.86 19.77
C VAL A 161 -6.06 -9.99 18.50
N ASP A 162 -6.47 -11.21 18.16
CA ASP A 162 -7.30 -11.52 16.98
C ASP A 162 -6.83 -10.81 15.69
N PRO A 163 -5.57 -11.03 15.25
CA PRO A 163 -5.07 -10.43 14.03
C PRO A 163 -5.79 -11.03 12.82
N ARG A 164 -6.30 -10.17 11.94
CA ARG A 164 -7.02 -10.57 10.73
C ARG A 164 -6.44 -9.88 9.49
N ALA A 165 -6.37 -10.65 8.42
CA ALA A 165 -5.86 -10.21 7.14
C ALA A 165 -6.78 -10.78 6.04
N ASN A 166 -7.67 -9.94 5.51
CA ASN A 166 -8.61 -10.39 4.47
C ASN A 166 -7.85 -10.73 3.18
N PRO A 167 -7.97 -11.94 2.61
CA PRO A 167 -7.28 -12.33 1.38
C PRO A 167 -7.56 -11.43 0.17
N THR A 168 -8.71 -10.73 0.14
CA THR A 168 -9.06 -9.81 -0.95
C THR A 168 -8.47 -8.41 -0.78
N GLN A 169 -8.10 -8.03 0.44
CA GLN A 169 -7.52 -6.73 0.79
C GLN A 169 -6.03 -6.91 1.12
N LEU A 170 -5.19 -6.93 0.08
CA LEU A 170 -3.76 -7.26 0.20
C LEU A 170 -2.94 -6.25 1.00
N ASN A 171 -3.41 -5.01 1.08
CA ASN A 171 -2.72 -3.87 1.67
C ASN A 171 -3.27 -3.48 3.05
N THR A 172 -4.11 -4.32 3.65
CA THR A 172 -4.83 -4.03 4.89
C THR A 172 -4.68 -5.18 5.88
N VAL A 173 -4.47 -4.84 7.15
CA VAL A 173 -4.49 -5.77 8.30
C VAL A 173 -5.24 -5.12 9.45
N GLU A 174 -5.95 -5.90 10.24
CA GLU A 174 -6.68 -5.42 11.42
C GLU A 174 -6.38 -6.28 12.64
N PHE A 175 -6.48 -5.70 13.82
CA PHE A 175 -6.29 -6.40 15.09
C PHE A 175 -6.94 -5.64 16.24
N LEU A 176 -7.16 -6.35 17.34
CA LEU A 176 -7.60 -5.79 18.61
C LEU A 176 -6.39 -5.55 19.52
N TRP A 177 -6.44 -4.50 20.33
CA TRP A 177 -5.45 -4.25 21.37
C TRP A 177 -6.06 -3.49 22.55
N ASP A 178 -5.37 -3.53 23.68
CA ASP A 178 -5.79 -2.91 24.93
C ASP A 178 -5.02 -1.60 25.14
N PRO A 179 -5.67 -0.42 25.11
CA PRO A 179 -5.01 0.86 25.33
C PRO A 179 -4.31 0.98 26.69
N SER A 180 -4.76 0.22 27.70
CA SER A 180 -4.15 0.23 29.04
C SER A 180 -2.88 -0.60 29.15
N LYS A 181 -2.52 -1.35 28.10
CA LYS A 181 -1.35 -2.23 28.07
C LYS A 181 -0.36 -1.79 27.02
N ARG A 182 0.91 -2.14 27.23
CA ARG A 182 1.95 -1.96 26.22
C ARG A 182 1.62 -2.79 24.98
N THR A 183 1.40 -2.10 23.86
CA THR A 183 1.11 -2.71 22.56
C THR A 183 2.10 -2.23 21.51
N SER A 184 2.75 -3.19 20.85
CA SER A 184 3.68 -2.96 19.74
C SER A 184 3.35 -3.93 18.61
N VAL A 185 3.04 -3.41 17.43
CA VAL A 185 2.75 -4.21 16.25
C VAL A 185 3.93 -4.15 15.28
N PHE A 186 4.40 -5.30 14.80
CA PHE A 186 5.44 -5.37 13.80
C PHE A 186 4.82 -5.60 12.43
N ILE A 187 5.09 -4.70 11.49
CA ILE A 187 4.55 -4.76 10.13
C ILE A 187 5.64 -5.11 9.12
N GLN A 188 5.25 -5.80 8.05
CA GLN A 188 6.10 -6.07 6.88
C GLN A 188 5.40 -5.52 5.63
N VAL A 189 6.14 -4.71 4.86
CA VAL A 189 5.65 -4.18 3.57
C VAL A 189 6.40 -4.87 2.43
N HIS A 190 5.68 -5.58 1.58
CA HIS A 190 6.26 -6.42 0.53
C HIS A 190 6.28 -5.79 -0.86
N CYS A 191 5.56 -4.69 -1.08
CA CYS A 191 5.65 -3.96 -2.34
C CYS A 191 6.80 -2.93 -2.28
N ILE A 192 7.44 -2.63 -3.42
CA ILE A 192 8.45 -1.56 -3.47
C ILE A 192 7.95 -0.36 -4.29
N SER A 193 8.40 0.83 -3.90
CA SER A 193 7.93 2.09 -4.49
C SER A 193 8.19 2.23 -6.00
N THR A 194 9.21 1.54 -6.55
CA THR A 194 9.52 1.59 -7.99
C THR A 194 8.72 0.58 -8.82
N GLU A 195 7.89 -0.26 -8.21
CA GLU A 195 7.01 -1.18 -8.96
C GLU A 195 5.78 -0.50 -9.54
N PHE A 196 5.45 0.68 -9.01
CA PHE A 196 4.28 1.46 -9.40
C PHE A 196 4.64 2.70 -10.22
N THR A 197 5.87 2.74 -10.78
CA THR A 197 6.30 3.79 -11.71
C THR A 197 5.94 3.42 -13.15
N MET A 198 5.69 4.43 -13.99
CA MET A 198 5.27 4.20 -15.38
C MET A 198 6.37 3.56 -16.23
N ARG A 199 7.65 3.88 -15.96
CA ARG A 199 8.78 3.26 -16.65
C ARG A 199 9.30 2.09 -15.82
N LYS A 200 9.31 0.91 -16.44
CA LYS A 200 9.95 -0.32 -15.90
C LYS A 200 11.48 -0.27 -15.99
N HIS A 201 12.02 0.59 -16.86
CA HIS A 201 13.46 0.80 -16.99
C HIS A 201 13.91 1.83 -15.96
N GLY A 202 14.90 1.46 -15.15
CA GLY A 202 15.31 2.20 -13.95
C GLY A 202 15.65 3.67 -14.21
N GLY A 203 15.54 4.49 -13.14
CA GLY A 203 15.84 5.92 -13.17
C GLY A 203 14.69 6.82 -12.71
N GLU A 204 13.46 6.31 -12.68
CA GLU A 204 12.32 7.06 -12.13
C GLU A 204 12.30 7.06 -10.59
N LYS A 205 11.86 8.20 -10.03
CA LYS A 205 11.65 8.34 -8.60
C LYS A 205 10.48 7.44 -8.19
N GLY A 206 10.75 6.41 -7.38
CA GLY A 206 9.70 5.54 -6.84
C GLY A 206 8.56 6.31 -6.15
N VAL A 207 7.34 5.78 -6.26
CA VAL A 207 6.10 6.35 -5.73
C VAL A 207 6.08 6.27 -4.20
N PRO A 208 5.78 7.37 -3.48
CA PRO A 208 5.58 7.33 -2.03
C PRO A 208 4.24 6.64 -1.67
N PHE A 209 4.27 5.87 -0.58
CA PHE A 209 3.08 5.32 0.06
C PHE A 209 2.77 6.10 1.33
N ARG A 210 1.58 5.87 1.86
CA ARG A 210 1.15 6.27 3.19
C ARG A 210 0.82 5.01 3.97
N ILE A 211 1.40 4.88 5.17
CA ILE A 211 0.91 3.93 6.17
C ILE A 211 -0.12 4.70 6.98
N GLN A 212 -1.36 4.23 6.96
CA GLN A 212 -2.47 4.83 7.71
C GLN A 212 -3.00 3.85 8.74
N ILE A 213 -3.30 4.35 9.93
CA ILE A 213 -3.87 3.60 11.05
C ILE A 213 -5.17 4.28 11.44
N ASP A 214 -6.26 3.53 11.38
CA ASP A 214 -7.59 3.95 11.83
C ASP A 214 -7.98 3.09 13.04
N THR A 215 -8.36 3.72 14.16
CA THR A 215 -8.73 3.06 15.41
C THR A 215 -10.20 3.28 15.73
N PHE A 216 -10.88 2.22 16.15
CA PHE A 216 -12.32 2.14 16.36
C PHE A 216 -12.64 1.51 17.72
N LYS A 217 -13.71 1.98 18.37
CA LYS A 217 -14.31 1.31 19.54
C LYS A 217 -15.49 0.45 19.12
N GLU A 218 -15.86 -0.44 20.04
CA GLU A 218 -17.06 -1.24 19.98
C GLU A 218 -18.31 -0.37 20.12
N ASN A 219 -19.29 -0.56 19.25
CA ASN A 219 -20.61 0.06 19.29
C ASN A 219 -21.57 -0.71 20.21
N GLU A 220 -22.81 -0.24 20.35
CA GLU A 220 -23.83 -0.91 21.18
C GLU A 220 -24.17 -2.34 20.73
N ALA A 221 -23.94 -2.67 19.45
CA ALA A 221 -24.17 -3.99 18.87
C ALA A 221 -22.98 -4.96 19.03
N GLY A 222 -21.88 -4.53 19.66
CA GLY A 222 -20.67 -5.33 19.82
C GLY A 222 -19.72 -5.31 18.61
N GLU A 223 -19.94 -4.40 17.66
CA GLU A 223 -19.13 -4.27 16.45
C GLU A 223 -18.16 -3.09 16.55
N TYR A 224 -16.92 -3.28 16.13
CA TYR A 224 -15.91 -2.21 16.13
C TYR A 224 -16.03 -1.30 14.90
N THR A 225 -17.08 -0.47 14.86
CA THR A 225 -17.37 0.45 13.75
C THR A 225 -17.38 1.93 14.14
N GLU A 226 -17.39 2.26 15.44
CA GLU A 226 -17.33 3.64 15.89
C GLU A 226 -15.89 4.18 15.85
N HIS A 227 -15.63 5.09 14.93
CA HIS A 227 -14.31 5.70 14.73
C HIS A 227 -13.86 6.53 15.95
N LEU A 228 -12.58 6.40 16.31
CA LEU A 228 -11.94 7.18 17.37
C LEU A 228 -10.83 8.11 16.86
N HIS A 229 -9.92 7.59 16.04
CA HIS A 229 -8.73 8.34 15.64
C HIS A 229 -8.09 7.77 14.36
N SER A 230 -7.55 8.66 13.53
CA SER A 230 -6.82 8.30 12.32
C SER A 230 -5.52 9.09 12.21
N ALA A 231 -4.44 8.39 11.92
CA ALA A 231 -3.15 9.02 11.67
C ALA A 231 -2.34 8.25 10.64
N SER A 232 -1.37 8.91 10.04
CA SER A 232 -0.58 8.34 8.98
C SER A 232 0.83 8.93 8.88
N CYS A 233 1.70 8.26 8.14
CA CYS A 233 3.01 8.78 7.76
C CYS A 233 3.36 8.39 6.33
N GLN A 234 4.15 9.20 5.64
CA GLN A 234 4.67 8.81 4.33
C GLN A 234 5.85 7.87 4.46
N VAL A 235 5.87 6.86 3.59
CA VAL A 235 6.96 5.92 3.48
C VAL A 235 7.38 5.70 2.04
N LYS A 236 8.63 5.33 1.86
CA LYS A 236 9.16 4.84 0.59
C LYS A 236 9.84 3.51 0.81
N VAL A 237 9.38 2.50 0.07
CA VAL A 237 9.82 1.12 0.26
C VAL A 237 10.85 0.76 -0.80
N PHE A 238 12.00 0.30 -0.35
CA PHE A 238 13.14 -0.08 -1.17
C PHE A 238 13.33 -1.59 -1.15
N LYS A 239 14.10 -2.11 -2.12
CA LYS A 239 14.65 -3.47 -2.00
C LYS A 239 15.46 -3.62 -0.69
N PRO A 240 15.66 -4.85 -0.19
CA PRO A 240 16.41 -5.09 1.04
C PRO A 240 17.76 -4.34 1.07
N LYS A 241 18.08 -3.72 2.20
CA LYS A 241 19.24 -2.82 2.43
C LYS A 241 19.24 -1.52 1.60
N GLY A 242 18.22 -1.28 0.79
CA GLY A 242 18.11 -0.10 -0.06
C GLY A 242 17.76 1.15 0.75
N ALA A 243 16.92 1.01 1.78
CA ALA A 243 16.58 2.09 2.70
C ALA A 243 17.82 2.56 3.47
N ASP A 244 18.63 1.64 4.00
CA ASP A 244 19.83 1.96 4.78
C ASP A 244 20.86 2.72 3.94
N ARG A 245 21.13 2.21 2.72
CA ARG A 245 22.01 2.89 1.76
C ARG A 245 21.50 4.30 1.43
N LYS A 246 20.19 4.43 1.22
CA LYS A 246 19.56 5.72 0.90
C LYS A 246 19.66 6.70 2.07
N GLN A 247 19.36 6.25 3.28
CA GLN A 247 19.46 7.05 4.52
C GLN A 247 20.89 7.55 4.74
N LYS A 248 21.88 6.66 4.60
CA LYS A 248 23.31 7.01 4.69
C LYS A 248 23.71 8.04 3.64
N THR A 249 23.37 7.78 2.37
CA THR A 249 23.71 8.68 1.25
C THR A 249 23.09 10.06 1.43
N ASP A 250 21.84 10.14 1.88
CA ASP A 250 21.16 11.41 2.07
C ASP A 250 21.72 12.17 3.28
N ARG A 251 22.11 11.47 4.36
CA ARG A 251 22.80 12.08 5.51
C ARG A 251 24.14 12.70 5.12
N GLU A 252 25.00 11.94 4.43
CA GLU A 252 26.31 12.43 3.96
C GLU A 252 26.15 13.63 3.00
N LYS A 253 25.10 13.62 2.15
CA LYS A 253 24.78 14.76 1.29
C LYS A 253 24.35 15.97 2.10
N MET A 254 23.54 15.78 3.13
CA MET A 254 23.10 16.87 4.00
C MET A 254 24.26 17.47 4.78
N GLU A 255 25.18 16.67 5.32
CA GLU A 255 26.36 17.14 6.05
C GLU A 255 27.25 18.06 5.20
N LYS A 256 27.39 17.76 3.90
CA LYS A 256 28.19 18.53 2.94
C LYS A 256 27.54 19.85 2.48
N ARG A 257 26.26 20.07 2.77
CA ARG A 257 25.57 21.32 2.40
C ARG A 257 26.00 22.48 3.29
N ALA A 258 25.96 23.69 2.72
CA ALA A 258 26.16 24.93 3.47
C ALA A 258 25.08 25.08 4.57
N PRO A 259 25.38 25.74 5.72
CA PRO A 259 24.43 25.91 6.81
C PRO A 259 23.08 26.51 6.37
N GLN A 260 23.12 27.57 5.55
CA GLN A 260 21.92 28.22 4.98
C GLN A 260 21.07 27.31 4.10
N GLU A 261 21.66 26.28 3.49
CA GLU A 261 20.88 25.28 2.74
C GLU A 261 20.26 24.23 3.66
N LYS A 262 20.96 23.85 4.75
CA LYS A 262 20.47 22.87 5.74
C LYS A 262 19.21 23.38 6.43
N GLU A 263 19.14 24.67 6.70
CA GLU A 263 17.96 25.35 7.27
C GLU A 263 16.70 25.23 6.41
N LYS A 264 16.77 24.74 5.17
CA LYS A 264 15.58 24.50 4.32
C LYS A 264 14.96 23.11 4.53
N TYR A 265 15.64 22.24 5.28
CA TYR A 265 15.26 20.84 5.49
C TYR A 265 14.87 20.59 6.93
N GLN A 266 14.05 19.56 7.13
CA GLN A 266 13.67 19.11 8.46
C GLN A 266 14.83 18.36 9.14
N PRO A 267 14.94 18.45 10.47
CA PRO A 267 15.80 17.55 11.22
C PRO A 267 15.36 16.08 11.03
N SER A 268 16.34 15.19 11.06
CA SER A 268 16.10 13.74 11.05
C SER A 268 15.99 13.23 12.48
N TYR A 269 15.03 12.36 12.71
CA TYR A 269 14.74 11.73 13.99
C TYR A 269 14.88 10.21 13.88
N GLU A 270 15.15 9.52 14.99
CA GLU A 270 15.30 8.06 15.02
C GLU A 270 13.98 7.30 14.82
N THR A 271 12.86 7.96 15.15
CA THR A 271 11.52 7.40 15.01
C THR A 271 10.62 8.36 14.26
N THR A 272 9.60 7.81 13.61
CA THR A 272 8.60 8.57 12.86
C THR A 272 7.28 8.57 13.62
N ILE A 273 6.83 9.77 13.99
CA ILE A 273 5.53 9.97 14.63
C ILE A 273 4.49 10.10 13.53
N LEU A 274 3.43 9.31 13.58
CA LEU A 274 2.32 9.43 12.64
C LEU A 274 1.51 10.69 12.97
N THR A 275 1.15 11.44 11.94
CA THR A 275 0.39 12.69 12.06
C THR A 275 -1.09 12.42 11.81
N GLU A 276 -1.96 13.12 12.54
CA GLU A 276 -3.41 13.03 12.37
C GLU A 276 -3.82 13.27 10.92
N CYS A 277 -4.77 12.46 10.43
CA CYS A 277 -5.30 12.59 9.09
C CYS A 277 -6.80 12.29 9.07
N SER A 278 -7.46 12.61 7.96
CA SER A 278 -8.86 12.21 7.78
C SER A 278 -9.00 10.69 7.86
N PRO A 279 -10.11 10.18 8.43
CA PRO A 279 -10.39 8.75 8.43
C PRO A 279 -10.34 8.19 7.02
N TRP A 280 -9.83 6.96 6.89
CA TRP A 280 -9.91 6.29 5.61
C TRP A 280 -11.38 6.19 5.22
N PRO A 281 -11.77 6.61 4.00
CA PRO A 281 -13.15 6.52 3.60
C PRO A 281 -13.58 5.06 3.74
N GLU A 282 -14.56 4.82 4.60
CA GLU A 282 -15.34 3.60 4.48
C GLU A 282 -15.93 3.68 3.07
N ILE A 283 -15.57 2.73 2.22
CA ILE A 283 -16.27 2.52 0.96
C ILE A 283 -17.61 1.92 1.35
N THR A 284 -18.47 2.71 1.98
CA THR A 284 -19.90 2.57 1.81
C THR A 284 -20.11 2.79 0.33
N TYR A 285 -20.48 1.74 -0.41
CA TYR A 285 -21.07 1.87 -1.73
C TYR A 285 -22.43 2.57 -1.62
N VAL A 286 -22.47 3.79 -1.08
CA VAL A 286 -23.61 4.68 -1.14
C VAL A 286 -23.40 5.54 -2.38
N ASN A 287 -24.11 5.18 -3.44
CA ASN A 287 -24.48 6.10 -4.50
C ASN A 287 -24.94 7.40 -3.83
N ASN A 288 -24.17 8.47 -3.97
CA ASN A 288 -24.65 9.82 -4.25
C ASN A 288 -23.47 10.78 -4.20
N SER A 289 -22.80 10.93 -5.34
CA SER A 289 -22.09 12.16 -5.67
C SER A 289 -22.98 12.93 -6.64
N PRO A 290 -23.39 14.18 -6.34
CA PRO A 290 -24.14 14.99 -7.28
C PRO A 290 -23.19 15.45 -8.39
N SER A 291 -23.43 15.01 -9.62
CA SER A 291 -22.70 15.51 -10.78
C SER A 291 -22.96 17.00 -10.98
N PRO A 292 -21.97 17.81 -11.43
CA PRO A 292 -22.17 19.23 -11.69
C PRO A 292 -23.14 19.39 -12.87
N GLY A 293 -24.26 20.07 -12.61
CA GLY A 293 -25.31 20.30 -13.61
C GLY A 293 -24.84 21.20 -14.75
N PHE A 294 -24.95 20.68 -15.98
CA PHE A 294 -25.12 21.51 -17.16
C PHE A 294 -26.62 21.63 -17.44
N ASN A 295 -27.14 22.85 -17.30
CA ASN A 295 -28.51 23.18 -17.67
C ASN A 295 -28.66 23.11 -19.20
N SER A 296 -29.56 22.25 -19.65
CA SER A 296 -30.31 22.46 -20.88
C SER A 296 -31.74 22.01 -20.64
N SER A 297 -32.64 22.97 -20.61
CA SER A 297 -34.08 22.84 -20.57
C SER A 297 -34.59 21.97 -21.72
N HIS A 298 -35.35 20.91 -21.42
CA HIS A 298 -36.70 20.66 -21.95
C HIS A 298 -37.26 19.29 -21.51
N ASN A 299 -38.53 19.32 -21.10
CA ASN A 299 -39.52 18.25 -20.99
C ASN A 299 -39.35 17.18 -19.90
N SER A 300 -40.16 17.37 -18.87
CA SER A 300 -40.64 16.43 -17.86
C SER A 300 -41.28 15.17 -18.45
N PHE A 301 -40.80 14.00 -18.00
CA PHE A 301 -41.52 12.72 -18.00
C PHE A 301 -41.38 12.07 -16.61
N PRO A 302 -42.40 11.33 -16.13
CA PRO A 302 -42.45 10.84 -14.77
C PRO A 302 -41.49 9.66 -14.56
N VAL A 303 -41.04 9.54 -13.31
CA VAL A 303 -40.27 8.42 -12.78
C VAL A 303 -40.99 7.11 -13.09
N ILE A 304 -40.36 6.27 -13.91
CA ILE A 304 -40.69 4.85 -14.06
C ILE A 304 -39.49 4.05 -13.53
N GLU A 305 -39.83 3.02 -12.80
CA GLU A 305 -38.98 2.04 -12.13
C GLU A 305 -37.83 1.50 -12.99
N GLY A 306 -36.72 1.19 -12.32
CA GLY A 306 -35.70 0.26 -12.81
C GLY A 306 -34.61 0.86 -13.68
N VAL A 307 -33.68 1.61 -13.09
CA VAL A 307 -32.36 1.78 -13.73
C VAL A 307 -31.62 0.45 -13.58
N VAL A 308 -31.79 -0.44 -14.55
CA VAL A 308 -31.03 -1.69 -14.63
C VAL A 308 -29.56 -1.32 -14.83
N ARG A 309 -28.72 -1.59 -13.84
CA ARG A 309 -27.28 -1.38 -13.92
C ARG A 309 -26.65 -2.62 -14.55
N PRO A 310 -25.81 -2.48 -15.58
CA PRO A 310 -25.11 -3.62 -16.15
C PRO A 310 -24.14 -4.20 -15.14
N ARG A 311 -24.14 -5.53 -15.01
CA ARG A 311 -23.27 -6.27 -14.08
C ARG A 311 -21.84 -6.38 -14.61
N LEU A 312 -21.65 -6.28 -15.92
CA LEU A 312 -20.37 -6.32 -16.60
C LEU A 312 -20.40 -5.44 -17.86
N THR A 313 -19.36 -4.61 -18.04
CA THR A 313 -19.13 -3.84 -19.27
C THR A 313 -17.90 -4.39 -19.99
N ILE A 314 -18.07 -4.73 -21.27
CA ILE A 314 -17.03 -5.32 -22.11
C ILE A 314 -16.74 -4.35 -23.26
N TYR A 315 -15.49 -3.96 -23.44
CA TYR A 315 -15.08 -3.18 -24.61
C TYR A 315 -14.63 -4.11 -25.73
N VAL A 316 -15.24 -4.00 -26.91
CA VAL A 316 -14.98 -4.81 -28.10
C VAL A 316 -14.55 -3.91 -29.25
N CYS A 317 -13.39 -4.18 -29.83
CA CYS A 317 -12.94 -3.50 -31.04
C CYS A 317 -13.35 -4.30 -32.28
N GLN A 318 -13.92 -3.62 -33.28
CA GLN A 318 -14.15 -4.21 -34.60
C GLN A 318 -13.03 -3.73 -35.53
N GLU A 319 -12.16 -4.63 -35.96
CA GLU A 319 -11.17 -4.30 -36.97
C GLU A 319 -11.83 -4.23 -38.35
N SER A 320 -11.75 -3.08 -39.02
CA SER A 320 -12.26 -2.93 -40.38
C SER A 320 -11.32 -3.59 -41.39
N GLN A 321 -11.85 -4.34 -42.37
CA GLN A 321 -11.04 -4.98 -43.42
C GLN A 321 -10.11 -4.01 -44.19
N GLN A 322 -10.45 -2.71 -44.23
CA GLN A 322 -9.61 -1.67 -44.85
C GLN A 322 -8.26 -1.45 -44.14
N THR A 323 -8.15 -1.74 -42.84
CA THR A 323 -6.89 -1.62 -42.08
C THR A 323 -5.90 -2.72 -42.42
N ARG A 324 -6.41 -3.89 -42.84
CA ARG A 324 -5.60 -5.07 -43.21
C ARG A 324 -4.94 -4.92 -44.59
N GLU A 325 -5.58 -4.22 -45.52
CA GLU A 325 -5.01 -3.94 -46.85
C GLU A 325 -3.95 -2.83 -46.83
N GLN A 326 -4.05 -1.86 -45.91
CA GLN A 326 -2.98 -0.87 -45.72
C GLN A 326 -1.71 -1.47 -45.11
N HIS A 327 -1.84 -2.49 -44.25
CA HIS A 327 -0.69 -3.18 -43.64
C HIS A 327 0.12 -4.04 -44.63
N GLN A 328 -0.44 -4.45 -45.78
CA GLN A 328 0.31 -5.21 -46.78
C GLN A 328 1.09 -4.33 -47.78
N LYS A 329 0.88 -3.01 -47.80
CA LYS A 329 1.52 -2.11 -48.80
C LYS A 329 2.67 -1.24 -48.29
N HIS A 330 2.92 -1.16 -46.98
CA HIS A 330 4.03 -0.38 -46.42
C HIS A 330 5.00 -1.26 -45.64
N GLU A 331 5.77 -2.08 -46.36
CA GLU A 331 6.97 -2.73 -45.79
C GLU A 331 8.25 -1.88 -45.94
N ASN A 332 8.16 -0.67 -46.50
CA ASN A 332 9.30 0.25 -46.56
C ASN A 332 8.84 1.70 -46.43
N GLY A 333 9.16 2.33 -45.30
CA GLY A 333 9.04 3.78 -45.11
C GLY A 333 8.51 4.18 -43.74
N ASP A 334 9.34 4.87 -42.98
CA ASP A 334 9.07 5.58 -41.74
C ASP A 334 7.72 6.32 -41.77
N GLY A 335 6.80 5.90 -40.90
CA GLY A 335 5.46 6.46 -40.79
C GLY A 335 4.72 5.87 -39.60
N SER A 336 4.59 6.65 -38.53
CA SER A 336 3.69 6.39 -37.41
C SER A 336 2.24 6.25 -37.91
N SER A 337 1.83 5.04 -38.30
CA SER A 337 0.42 4.69 -38.48
C SER A 337 -0.24 4.62 -37.11
N ASN A 338 -0.86 5.72 -36.69
CA ASN A 338 -1.81 5.68 -35.58
C ASN A 338 -3.00 4.80 -36.02
N ALA A 339 -2.95 3.50 -35.70
CA ALA A 339 -4.11 2.63 -35.79
C ALA A 339 -5.15 3.14 -34.77
N PHE A 340 -6.18 3.83 -35.26
CA PHE A 340 -7.30 4.24 -34.43
C PHE A 340 -8.23 3.04 -34.23
N PHE A 341 -8.16 2.44 -33.04
CA PHE A 341 -9.08 1.37 -32.64
C PHE A 341 -10.36 1.98 -32.09
N VAL A 342 -11.51 1.60 -32.66
CA VAL A 342 -12.84 2.01 -32.17
C VAL A 342 -13.39 0.89 -31.30
N TYR A 343 -13.49 1.17 -30.00
CA TYR A 343 -14.02 0.24 -29.01
C TYR A 343 -15.51 0.52 -28.75
N HIS A 344 -16.31 -0.54 -28.80
CA HIS A 344 -17.74 -0.53 -28.48
C HIS A 344 -17.95 -1.15 -27.10
N ALA A 345 -18.72 -0.49 -26.24
CA ALA A 345 -19.10 -1.04 -24.94
C ALA A 345 -20.32 -1.96 -25.09
N ILE A 346 -20.17 -3.23 -24.70
CA ILE A 346 -21.22 -4.21 -24.52
C ILE A 346 -21.56 -4.29 -23.04
N TYR A 347 -22.84 -4.16 -22.74
CA TYR A 347 -23.36 -4.22 -21.38
C TYR A 347 -24.12 -5.53 -21.20
N LEU A 348 -23.75 -6.28 -20.15
CA LEU A 348 -24.46 -7.49 -19.74
C LEU A 348 -25.26 -7.22 -18.46
N GLU A 349 -26.57 -7.43 -18.54
CA GLU A 349 -27.49 -7.34 -17.40
C GLU A 349 -27.47 -8.63 -16.57
N GLU A 350 -27.33 -9.77 -17.23
CA GLU A 350 -27.11 -11.10 -16.67
C GLU A 350 -25.72 -11.62 -17.06
N LEU A 351 -24.99 -12.22 -16.11
CA LEU A 351 -23.66 -12.77 -16.38
C LEU A 351 -23.76 -14.14 -17.07
N THR A 352 -24.38 -14.19 -18.25
CA THR A 352 -24.59 -15.41 -19.03
C THR A 352 -23.84 -15.36 -20.37
N ALA A 353 -23.35 -16.52 -20.80
CA ALA A 353 -22.73 -16.72 -22.11
C ALA A 353 -23.74 -16.48 -23.24
N VAL A 354 -25.04 -16.71 -22.98
CA VAL A 354 -26.12 -16.46 -23.93
C VAL A 354 -26.26 -14.97 -24.21
N GLU A 355 -26.39 -14.13 -23.18
CA GLU A 355 -26.52 -12.68 -23.38
C GLU A 355 -25.28 -12.10 -24.07
N LEU A 356 -24.09 -12.56 -23.68
CA LEU A 356 -22.84 -12.15 -24.34
C LEU A 356 -22.83 -12.52 -25.84
N THR A 357 -23.27 -13.74 -26.17
CA THR A 357 -23.35 -14.20 -27.56
C THR A 357 -24.31 -13.35 -28.38
N GLU A 358 -25.48 -13.01 -27.82
CA GLU A 358 -26.48 -12.19 -28.50
C GLU A 358 -25.98 -10.76 -28.73
N LYS A 359 -25.36 -10.13 -27.73
CA LYS A 359 -24.82 -8.76 -27.84
C LYS A 359 -23.64 -8.69 -28.82
N LEU A 360 -22.77 -9.71 -28.84
CA LEU A 360 -21.69 -9.81 -29.83
C LEU A 360 -22.25 -10.01 -31.23
N ALA A 361 -23.21 -10.91 -31.40
CA ALA A 361 -23.86 -11.15 -32.69
C ALA A 361 -24.51 -9.87 -33.23
N GLN A 362 -25.18 -9.09 -32.37
CA GLN A 362 -25.74 -7.79 -32.70
C GLN A 362 -24.65 -6.77 -33.10
N LEU A 363 -23.55 -6.69 -32.34
CA LEU A 363 -22.44 -5.77 -32.65
C LEU A 363 -21.80 -6.06 -34.01
N PHE A 364 -21.60 -7.34 -34.34
CA PHE A 364 -21.00 -7.77 -35.61
C PHE A 364 -22.02 -7.96 -36.75
N SER A 365 -23.30 -7.69 -36.51
CA SER A 365 -24.38 -7.90 -37.49
C SER A 365 -24.42 -9.33 -38.07
N ILE A 366 -24.18 -10.33 -37.22
CA ILE A 366 -24.24 -11.77 -37.55
C ILE A 366 -25.36 -12.46 -36.76
N SER A 367 -25.77 -13.65 -37.18
CA SER A 367 -26.70 -14.46 -36.39
C SER A 367 -25.99 -15.05 -35.16
N PRO A 368 -26.61 -15.06 -33.96
CA PRO A 368 -26.04 -15.74 -32.79
C PRO A 368 -25.70 -17.21 -33.05
N ARG A 369 -26.41 -17.88 -33.96
CA ARG A 369 -26.15 -19.28 -34.37
C ARG A 369 -24.84 -19.46 -35.13
N GLN A 370 -24.26 -18.39 -35.65
CA GLN A 370 -22.96 -18.41 -36.32
C GLN A 370 -21.81 -18.38 -35.32
N ILE A 371 -22.06 -18.01 -34.06
CA ILE A 371 -21.08 -18.02 -32.97
C ILE A 371 -21.14 -19.39 -32.30
N SER A 372 -20.09 -20.21 -32.50
CA SER A 372 -20.02 -21.56 -31.92
C SER A 372 -19.55 -21.52 -30.47
N GLN A 373 -18.43 -20.83 -30.21
CA GLN A 373 -17.81 -20.73 -28.90
C GLN A 373 -17.07 -19.40 -28.76
N ILE A 374 -17.07 -18.86 -27.53
CA ILE A 374 -16.36 -17.64 -27.15
C ILE A 374 -15.24 -18.04 -26.20
N PHE A 375 -13.99 -17.68 -26.49
CA PHE A 375 -12.85 -18.00 -25.63
C PHE A 375 -12.13 -16.75 -25.17
N LYS A 376 -11.72 -16.65 -23.92
CA LYS A 376 -10.79 -15.62 -23.41
C LYS A 376 -9.35 -16.10 -23.44
N GLN A 377 -8.47 -15.45 -24.21
CA GLN A 377 -7.03 -15.76 -24.15
C GLN A 377 -6.36 -15.12 -22.94
N GLY A 378 -5.61 -15.94 -22.21
CA GLY A 378 -4.71 -15.51 -21.14
C GLY A 378 -3.35 -15.02 -21.67
N PRO A 379 -2.51 -14.41 -20.81
CA PRO A 379 -1.22 -13.82 -21.20
C PRO A 379 -0.21 -14.79 -21.81
N THR A 380 -0.40 -16.09 -21.65
CA THR A 380 0.45 -17.17 -22.18
C THR A 380 -0.09 -17.79 -23.46
N GLY A 381 -1.15 -17.22 -24.05
CA GLY A 381 -1.80 -17.75 -25.25
C GLY A 381 -2.86 -18.84 -24.99
N ILE A 382 -3.12 -19.19 -23.72
CA ILE A 382 -4.13 -20.20 -23.35
C ILE A 382 -5.54 -19.65 -23.57
N HIS A 383 -6.36 -20.36 -24.33
CA HIS A 383 -7.77 -20.04 -24.54
C HIS A 383 -8.65 -20.67 -23.45
N VAL A 384 -9.42 -19.85 -22.74
CA VAL A 384 -10.38 -20.28 -21.73
C VAL A 384 -11.78 -20.12 -22.30
N LEU A 385 -12.52 -21.22 -22.45
CA LEU A 385 -13.91 -21.18 -22.94
C LEU A 385 -14.77 -20.36 -21.97
N VAL A 386 -15.51 -19.38 -22.48
CA VAL A 386 -16.47 -18.59 -21.69
C VAL A 386 -17.74 -19.42 -21.53
N SER A 387 -18.09 -19.74 -20.28
CA SER A 387 -19.31 -20.46 -19.90
C SER A 387 -19.94 -19.85 -18.65
N ASP A 388 -21.20 -20.21 -18.38
CA ASP A 388 -21.97 -19.74 -17.22
C ASP A 388 -21.39 -20.23 -15.88
N GLU A 389 -20.44 -21.18 -15.91
CA GLU A 389 -19.76 -21.69 -14.72
C GLU A 389 -18.60 -20.79 -14.26
N ILE A 390 -18.19 -19.79 -15.07
CA ILE A 390 -17.13 -18.86 -14.71
C ILE A 390 -17.66 -17.82 -13.72
N LYS A 391 -17.52 -18.10 -12.42
CA LYS A 391 -17.96 -17.24 -11.31
C LYS A 391 -17.16 -15.93 -11.14
N TYR A 392 -16.06 -15.75 -11.88
CA TYR A 392 -15.14 -14.62 -11.71
C TYR A 392 -14.83 -13.92 -13.04
N PHE A 393 -15.83 -13.26 -13.61
CA PHE A 393 -15.60 -12.22 -14.62
C PHE A 393 -15.44 -10.87 -13.92
N ASN A 394 -14.27 -10.23 -14.08
CA ASN A 394 -14.06 -8.89 -13.54
C ASN A 394 -14.95 -7.90 -14.32
N PRO A 395 -15.80 -7.09 -13.68
CA PRO A 395 -16.76 -6.16 -14.31
C PRO A 395 -16.14 -5.10 -15.25
N PHE A 396 -14.80 -4.98 -15.27
CA PHE A 396 -14.06 -3.99 -16.07
C PHE A 396 -13.06 -4.60 -17.08
N ALA A 397 -13.23 -5.86 -17.47
CA ALA A 397 -12.33 -6.51 -18.43
C ALA A 397 -12.47 -5.92 -19.86
N CYS A 398 -11.46 -5.18 -20.32
CA CYS A 398 -11.31 -4.82 -21.74
C CYS A 398 -10.90 -6.08 -22.53
N MET A 399 -11.70 -6.49 -23.52
CA MET A 399 -11.42 -7.67 -24.36
C MET A 399 -10.88 -7.19 -25.70
N SER A 400 -9.55 -7.23 -25.85
CA SER A 400 -8.88 -6.94 -27.11
C SER A 400 -9.14 -8.05 -28.13
N PHE A 401 -9.55 -7.67 -29.33
CA PHE A 401 -9.47 -8.53 -30.52
C PHE A 401 -8.37 -7.92 -31.40
N ASP A 402 -7.26 -8.68 -31.55
CA ASP A 402 -5.95 -8.32 -32.13
C ASP A 402 -5.15 -7.23 -31.39
N GLN A 403 -3.97 -7.45 -30.77
CA GLN A 403 -2.93 -8.47 -30.85
C GLN A 403 -2.35 -8.65 -29.41
N GLU A 404 -1.99 -9.89 -29.02
CA GLU A 404 -1.47 -10.37 -27.71
C GLU A 404 -2.43 -10.73 -26.54
N ARG A 405 -3.74 -10.48 -26.62
CA ARG A 405 -4.76 -11.16 -25.77
C ARG A 405 -6.07 -11.34 -26.53
N MET A 406 -6.10 -12.27 -27.48
CA MET A 406 -7.26 -12.57 -28.33
C MET A 406 -8.39 -13.26 -27.57
N VAL A 407 -9.59 -12.70 -27.54
CA VAL A 407 -10.75 -13.59 -27.44
C VAL A 407 -10.91 -14.25 -28.81
N ASN A 408 -10.83 -15.57 -28.92
CA ASN A 408 -11.06 -16.25 -30.20
C ASN A 408 -12.54 -16.60 -30.31
N VAL A 409 -13.21 -16.18 -31.38
CA VAL A 409 -14.58 -16.59 -31.71
C VAL A 409 -14.49 -17.58 -32.86
N LEU A 410 -14.82 -18.85 -32.59
CA LEU A 410 -14.95 -19.86 -33.63
C LEU A 410 -16.32 -19.66 -34.29
N LEU A 411 -16.33 -19.21 -35.55
CA LEU A 411 -17.52 -19.16 -36.37
C LEU A 411 -17.74 -20.54 -37.01
N ASN A 412 -18.99 -21.01 -37.01
CA ASN A 412 -19.35 -22.15 -37.85
C ASN A 412 -19.37 -21.68 -39.31
N TYR A 413 -18.48 -22.22 -40.14
CA TYR A 413 -18.57 -22.09 -41.60
C TYR A 413 -19.51 -23.15 -42.18
#